data_AF-A0A954WLT5-F1
#
_entry.id   AF-A0A954WLT5-F1
#
_cell.length_a   1.000
_cell.length_b   1.000
_cell.length_c   1.000
_cell.angle_alpha   90.00
_cell.angle_beta   90.00
_cell.angle_gamma   90.00
#
_symmetry.space_group_name_H-M   'P 1'
#
loop_
_entity.id
_entity.type
_entity.pdbx_description
1 polymer ?
#
loop_
_entity_poly.entity_id
_entity_poly.type
_entity_poly.pdbx_seq_one_letter_code
_entity_poly.pdbx_strand_id
1 'polypeptide(L)'
;MKRFPMHLRLRSLSILLCVALCSVADDNPQTPKHSNRLANESSLYLRMHAHNPVDWYPWGAEAFEKAKQEDKVVFLSVGYSSCYWCHVMERESFMDEEIAKFVNENFVCIKVDREERPDVDEIYMQAVQLVRGRGGWPMTVFMQPDGKPFYGDTYLPARDGDRPGARGFLSLATAISKAWKSSKKDLGKNADAITNAIRENMSAAPEAVPISNSLFVAAKNAFGSTFDSRYGGFVQNPAAPQPSRPKFPEPSNLLLLNDLAERGDAKADAMLITTLERMHMGGIWDHIGGGFHRYSTDRFWKIPHFEKMLYDNAQ
;
A
#
# COMPACT_ATOMS: atom_id res chain seq x y z
N MET A 1 -49.47 -26.82 -86.16
CA MET A 1 -48.99 -25.50 -86.63
C MET A 1 -48.16 -24.87 -85.51
N LYS A 2 -46.90 -24.49 -85.81
CA LYS A 2 -45.99 -23.55 -85.09
C LYS A 2 -45.57 -23.95 -83.65
N ARG A 3 -44.44 -24.61 -83.38
CA ARG A 3 -42.99 -24.23 -83.46
C ARG A 3 -42.59 -22.91 -82.76
N PHE A 4 -41.94 -23.13 -81.61
CA PHE A 4 -40.76 -22.51 -80.98
C PHE A 4 -40.74 -21.03 -80.53
N PRO A 5 -40.04 -20.76 -79.41
CA PRO A 5 -40.07 -19.53 -78.62
C PRO A 5 -38.86 -18.63 -78.92
N MET A 6 -38.92 -17.35 -78.55
CA MET A 6 -37.69 -16.56 -78.39
C MET A 6 -37.84 -15.31 -77.51
N HIS A 7 -37.05 -15.32 -76.43
CA HIS A 7 -36.38 -14.22 -75.72
C HIS A 7 -37.12 -12.99 -75.18
N LEU A 8 -36.97 -12.78 -73.86
CA LEU A 8 -36.47 -11.50 -73.36
C LEU A 8 -35.62 -11.70 -72.09
N ARG A 9 -34.40 -11.16 -72.12
CA ARG A 9 -33.43 -11.07 -71.00
C ARG A 9 -33.90 -10.00 -70.00
N LEU A 10 -33.50 -10.08 -68.73
CA LEU A 10 -32.73 -9.02 -68.05
C LEU A 10 -32.27 -9.40 -66.62
N ARG A 11 -30.94 -9.36 -66.45
CA ARG A 11 -30.12 -8.88 -65.30
C ARG A 11 -30.24 -9.55 -63.93
N SER A 12 -29.34 -10.50 -63.70
CA SER A 12 -28.85 -10.91 -62.39
C SER A 12 -28.01 -9.80 -61.75
N LEU A 13 -28.34 -9.44 -60.52
CA LEU A 13 -27.61 -8.48 -59.69
C LEU A 13 -26.39 -9.20 -59.06
N SER A 14 -25.18 -8.87 -59.50
CA SER A 14 -23.95 -9.39 -58.88
C SER A 14 -23.69 -8.67 -57.55
N ILE A 15 -23.79 -9.39 -56.44
CA ILE A 15 -23.32 -8.94 -55.12
C ILE A 15 -21.80 -9.10 -55.11
N LEU A 16 -21.06 -7.99 -55.13
CA LEU A 16 -19.63 -7.98 -54.86
C LEU A 16 -19.42 -8.31 -53.37
N LEU A 17 -18.89 -9.49 -53.09
CA LEU A 17 -18.38 -9.85 -51.77
C LEU A 17 -16.99 -9.22 -51.60
N CYS A 18 -16.91 -8.05 -50.96
CA CYS A 18 -15.63 -7.50 -50.52
C CYS A 18 -15.06 -8.40 -49.41
N VAL A 19 -14.09 -9.25 -49.76
CA VAL A 19 -13.24 -9.91 -48.78
C VAL A 19 -12.28 -8.87 -48.24
N ALA A 20 -12.61 -8.30 -47.08
CA ALA A 20 -11.65 -7.53 -46.31
C ALA A 20 -10.58 -8.49 -45.80
N LEU A 21 -9.37 -8.39 -46.35
CA LEU A 21 -8.17 -8.94 -45.75
C LEU A 21 -7.92 -8.17 -44.45
N CYS A 22 -8.48 -8.66 -43.34
CA CYS A 22 -7.97 -8.32 -42.02
C CYS A 22 -6.55 -8.88 -41.95
N SER A 23 -5.53 -8.04 -42.18
CA SER A 23 -4.21 -8.33 -41.67
C SER A 23 -4.35 -8.48 -40.16
N VAL A 24 -4.12 -9.68 -39.66
CA VAL A 24 -3.86 -9.93 -38.24
C VAL A 24 -2.71 -9.00 -37.88
N ALA A 25 -2.97 -8.01 -37.03
CA ALA A 25 -1.88 -7.31 -36.36
C ALA A 25 -1.08 -8.39 -35.62
N ASP A 26 0.21 -8.48 -35.91
CA ASP A 26 1.15 -9.25 -35.10
C ASP A 26 1.11 -8.69 -33.67
N ASP A 27 0.26 -9.27 -32.82
CA ASP A 27 0.43 -9.24 -31.36
C ASP A 27 1.64 -10.11 -31.04
N ASN A 28 2.81 -9.64 -31.44
CA ASN A 28 4.06 -10.17 -30.94
C ASN A 28 4.21 -9.59 -29.53
N PRO A 29 4.10 -10.38 -28.45
CA PRO A 29 4.31 -9.86 -27.11
C PRO A 29 5.73 -9.30 -27.08
N GLN A 30 5.84 -7.97 -27.01
CA GLN A 30 7.14 -7.30 -26.97
C GLN A 30 7.95 -7.92 -25.83
N THR A 31 9.12 -8.46 -26.15
CA THR A 31 10.03 -8.99 -25.13
C THR A 31 10.26 -7.90 -24.09
N PRO A 32 10.02 -8.18 -22.79
CA PRO A 32 10.17 -7.17 -21.76
C PRO A 32 11.57 -6.56 -21.81
N LYS A 33 11.64 -5.21 -21.80
CA LYS A 33 12.91 -4.47 -21.88
C LYS A 33 13.88 -4.83 -20.75
N HIS A 34 13.32 -5.15 -19.58
CA HIS A 34 14.06 -5.53 -18.38
C HIS A 34 13.55 -6.87 -17.85
N SER A 35 14.44 -7.63 -17.23
CA SER A 35 14.08 -8.80 -16.44
C SER A 35 15.05 -8.91 -15.27
N ASN A 36 14.51 -9.08 -14.07
CA ASN A 36 15.28 -9.31 -12.85
C ASN A 36 14.98 -10.70 -12.25
N ARG A 37 15.51 -10.97 -11.06
CA ARG A 37 15.42 -12.30 -10.42
C ARG A 37 14.01 -12.70 -10.06
N LEU A 38 13.09 -11.74 -9.88
CA LEU A 38 11.71 -12.01 -9.50
C LEU A 38 10.91 -12.77 -10.57
N ALA A 39 11.43 -12.85 -11.81
CA ALA A 39 10.82 -13.66 -12.88
C ALA A 39 10.68 -15.15 -12.50
N ASN A 40 11.50 -15.64 -11.57
CA ASN A 40 11.55 -17.04 -11.15
C ASN A 40 10.80 -17.32 -9.83
N GLU A 41 10.18 -16.31 -9.21
CA GLU A 41 9.48 -16.47 -7.93
C GLU A 41 8.12 -17.15 -8.09
N SER A 42 7.63 -17.82 -7.04
CA SER A 42 6.28 -18.40 -7.03
C SER A 42 5.20 -17.34 -6.89
N SER A 43 5.47 -16.28 -6.10
CA SER A 43 4.53 -15.20 -5.86
C SER A 43 4.15 -14.49 -7.16
N LEU A 44 2.85 -14.44 -7.44
CA LEU A 44 2.31 -13.63 -8.54
C LEU A 44 2.62 -12.14 -8.33
N TYR A 45 2.57 -11.66 -7.08
CA TYR A 45 2.91 -10.28 -6.75
C TYR A 45 4.37 -9.97 -7.07
N LEU A 46 5.32 -10.83 -6.69
CA LEU A 46 6.74 -10.62 -7.03
C LEU A 46 6.97 -10.66 -8.54
N ARG A 47 6.34 -11.61 -9.25
CA ARG A 47 6.45 -11.71 -10.71
C ARG A 47 5.89 -10.50 -11.45
N MET A 48 4.91 -9.77 -10.89
CA MET A 48 4.46 -8.49 -11.46
C MET A 48 5.58 -7.45 -11.53
N HIS A 49 6.58 -7.55 -10.64
CA HIS A 49 7.75 -6.66 -10.59
C HIS A 49 8.96 -7.19 -11.36
N ALA A 50 8.85 -8.34 -12.03
CA ALA A 50 9.96 -9.00 -12.71
C ALA A 50 10.56 -8.16 -13.86
N HIS A 51 9.76 -7.25 -14.42
CA HIS A 51 10.14 -6.42 -15.58
C HIS A 51 10.37 -4.95 -15.23
N ASN A 52 10.42 -4.63 -13.93
CA ASN A 52 10.82 -3.31 -13.49
C ASN A 52 12.29 -3.07 -13.83
N PRO A 53 12.68 -1.85 -14.23
CA PRO A 53 14.09 -1.49 -14.42
C PRO A 53 14.93 -1.57 -13.12
N VAL A 54 14.29 -1.56 -11.95
CA VAL A 54 14.97 -1.84 -10.67
C VAL A 54 15.44 -3.31 -10.63
N ASP A 55 16.71 -3.54 -10.31
CA ASP A 55 17.31 -4.88 -10.16
C ASP A 55 16.89 -5.51 -8.83
N TRP A 56 15.64 -5.96 -8.78
CA TRP A 56 15.08 -6.59 -7.59
C TRP A 56 15.66 -7.98 -7.35
N TYR A 57 15.98 -8.23 -6.08
CA TYR A 57 16.21 -9.54 -5.51
C TYR A 57 14.98 -9.97 -4.70
N PRO A 58 14.65 -11.27 -4.67
CA PRO A 58 13.79 -11.79 -3.63
C PRO A 58 14.51 -11.72 -2.28
N TRP A 59 13.76 -11.88 -1.20
CA TRP A 59 14.37 -12.01 0.13
C TRP A 59 15.19 -13.30 0.24
N GLY A 60 16.50 -13.19 0.43
CA GLY A 60 17.38 -14.34 0.56
C GLY A 60 18.84 -13.97 0.81
N ALA A 61 19.65 -14.99 1.09
CA ALA A 61 21.07 -14.83 1.42
C ALA A 61 21.85 -14.11 0.30
N GLU A 62 21.55 -14.39 -0.97
CA GLU A 62 22.22 -13.79 -2.13
C GLU A 62 22.23 -12.25 -2.07
N ALA A 63 21.09 -11.63 -1.75
CA ALA A 63 20.97 -10.19 -1.69
C ALA A 63 21.81 -9.58 -0.54
N PHE A 64 21.78 -10.21 0.64
CA PHE A 64 22.55 -9.74 1.79
C PHE A 64 24.05 -9.98 1.64
N GLU A 65 24.46 -11.08 1.01
CA GLU A 65 25.85 -11.35 0.67
C GLU A 65 26.39 -10.31 -0.32
N LYS A 66 25.62 -10.02 -1.38
CA LYS A 66 25.96 -8.92 -2.31
C LYS A 66 26.07 -7.58 -1.58
N ALA A 67 25.12 -7.26 -0.71
CA ALA A 67 25.14 -6.01 0.05
C ALA A 67 26.39 -5.90 0.94
N LYS A 68 26.82 -7.00 1.56
CA LYS A 68 28.05 -7.06 2.37
C LYS A 68 29.30 -6.92 1.52
N GLN A 69 29.37 -7.62 0.39
CA GLN A 69 30.53 -7.59 -0.52
C GLN A 69 30.71 -6.20 -1.15
N GLU A 70 29.62 -5.55 -1.54
CA GLU A 70 29.64 -4.22 -2.18
C GLU A 70 29.59 -3.07 -1.17
N ASP A 71 29.48 -3.36 0.13
CA ASP A 71 29.26 -2.39 1.21
C ASP A 71 28.10 -1.41 0.92
N LYS A 72 26.98 -1.94 0.44
CA LYS A 72 25.79 -1.17 0.05
C LYS A 72 24.65 -1.31 1.04
N VAL A 73 23.91 -0.23 1.22
CA VAL A 73 22.62 -0.24 1.93
C VAL A 73 21.66 -1.18 1.21
N VAL A 74 20.87 -1.94 1.97
CA VAL A 74 19.76 -2.72 1.45
C VAL A 74 18.50 -1.84 1.46
N PHE A 75 17.86 -1.73 0.30
CA PHE A 75 16.54 -1.12 0.15
C PHE A 75 15.50 -2.25 0.09
N LEU A 76 14.71 -2.40 1.16
CA LEU A 76 13.62 -3.36 1.24
C LEU A 76 12.28 -2.68 0.89
N SER A 77 11.55 -3.27 -0.05
CA SER A 77 10.18 -2.91 -0.38
C SER A 77 9.22 -4.09 -0.17
N VAL A 78 8.36 -4.00 0.84
CA VAL A 78 7.34 -5.03 1.12
C VAL A 78 5.97 -4.56 0.63
N GLY A 79 5.23 -5.46 -0.01
CA GLY A 79 3.85 -5.23 -0.44
C GLY A 79 3.10 -6.54 -0.62
N TYR A 80 1.93 -6.47 -1.25
CA TYR A 80 1.07 -7.62 -1.55
C TYR A 80 0.17 -7.30 -2.74
N SER A 81 -0.44 -8.34 -3.33
CA SER A 81 -1.17 -8.28 -4.60
C SER A 81 -2.33 -7.28 -4.62
N SER A 82 -3.09 -7.15 -3.53
CA SER A 82 -4.23 -6.22 -3.40
C SER A 82 -3.86 -4.83 -2.86
N CYS A 83 -2.58 -4.53 -2.64
CA CYS A 83 -2.14 -3.25 -2.10
C CYS A 83 -2.17 -2.12 -3.15
N TYR A 84 -3.19 -1.25 -3.09
CA TYR A 84 -3.30 -0.11 -4.02
C TYR A 84 -2.04 0.79 -4.06
N TRP A 85 -1.56 1.25 -2.89
CA TRP A 85 -0.40 2.14 -2.85
C TRP A 85 0.89 1.48 -3.31
N CYS A 86 0.98 0.15 -3.24
CA CYS A 86 2.14 -0.59 -3.75
C CYS A 86 2.19 -0.50 -5.28
N HIS A 87 1.04 -0.64 -5.95
CA HIS A 87 0.91 -0.46 -7.41
C HIS A 87 1.10 0.99 -7.84
N VAL A 88 0.69 1.95 -7.01
CA VAL A 88 0.94 3.38 -7.29
C VAL A 88 2.45 3.67 -7.24
N MET A 89 3.12 3.27 -6.15
CA MET A 89 4.56 3.51 -6.00
C MET A 89 5.39 2.76 -7.04
N GLU A 90 4.97 1.57 -7.43
CA GLU A 90 5.60 0.83 -8.52
C GLU A 90 5.58 1.61 -9.84
N ARG A 91 4.39 2.01 -10.29
CA ARG A 91 4.23 2.75 -11.55
C ARG A 91 4.91 4.10 -11.54
N GLU A 92 4.85 4.82 -10.41
CA GLU A 92 5.43 6.16 -10.31
C GLU A 92 6.94 6.14 -10.11
N SER A 93 7.48 5.17 -9.37
CA SER A 93 8.89 5.19 -8.93
C SER A 93 9.71 4.01 -9.45
N PHE A 94 9.19 2.78 -9.35
CA PHE A 94 9.98 1.58 -9.67
C PHE A 94 10.01 1.26 -11.17
N MET A 95 9.13 1.87 -11.96
CA MET A 95 9.14 1.82 -13.43
C MET A 95 9.86 3.03 -14.07
N ASP A 96 10.22 4.05 -13.29
CA ASP A 96 10.96 5.21 -13.75
C ASP A 96 12.45 4.86 -13.91
N GLU A 97 12.97 4.99 -15.13
CA GLU A 97 14.35 4.60 -15.49
C GLU A 97 15.42 5.42 -14.76
N GLU A 98 15.16 6.69 -14.45
CA GLU A 98 16.10 7.55 -13.71
C GLU A 98 16.20 7.08 -12.27
N ILE A 99 15.05 6.85 -11.62
CA ILE A 99 14.97 6.36 -10.24
C ILE A 99 15.60 4.96 -10.16
N ALA A 100 15.24 4.07 -11.09
CA ALA A 100 15.74 2.71 -11.12
C ALA A 100 17.27 2.67 -11.27
N LYS A 101 17.81 3.45 -12.21
CA LYS A 101 19.27 3.59 -12.36
C LYS A 101 19.92 4.06 -11.06
N PHE A 102 19.36 5.09 -10.43
CA PHE A 102 19.90 5.62 -9.18
C PHE A 102 19.89 4.55 -8.07
N VAL A 103 18.78 3.84 -7.86
CA VAL A 103 18.70 2.84 -6.79
C VAL A 103 19.58 1.63 -7.06
N ASN A 104 19.69 1.16 -8.31
CA ASN A 104 20.55 0.04 -8.69
C ASN A 104 22.04 0.35 -8.45
N GLU A 105 22.46 1.59 -8.70
CA GLU A 105 23.85 2.01 -8.46
C GLU A 105 24.19 2.10 -6.97
N ASN A 106 23.22 2.44 -6.12
CA ASN A 106 23.47 2.81 -4.73
C ASN A 106 23.00 1.78 -3.69
N PHE A 107 22.10 0.86 -4.05
CA PHE A 107 21.47 -0.08 -3.12
C PHE A 107 21.45 -1.51 -3.67
N VAL A 108 21.31 -2.46 -2.76
CA VAL A 108 20.77 -3.78 -3.11
C VAL A 108 19.27 -3.75 -2.83
N CYS A 109 18.47 -3.87 -3.88
CA CYS A 109 17.02 -3.72 -3.82
C CYS A 109 16.36 -5.09 -3.59
N ILE A 110 15.61 -5.24 -2.50
CA ILE A 110 14.88 -6.47 -2.14
C ILE A 110 13.37 -6.21 -2.21
N LYS A 111 12.65 -7.06 -2.93
CA LYS A 111 11.19 -7.06 -2.98
C LYS A 111 10.65 -8.24 -2.18
N VAL A 112 9.64 -7.99 -1.35
CA VAL A 112 8.98 -9.04 -0.55
C VAL A 112 7.48 -8.99 -0.74
N ASP A 113 6.91 -10.17 -0.90
CA ASP A 113 5.48 -10.42 -0.76
C ASP A 113 5.17 -10.74 0.70
N ARG A 114 4.35 -9.89 1.33
CA ARG A 114 3.87 -10.10 2.69
C ARG A 114 3.07 -11.39 2.82
N GLU A 115 2.32 -11.78 1.78
CA GLU A 115 1.45 -12.96 1.84
C GLU A 115 2.27 -14.26 1.91
N GLU A 116 3.48 -14.27 1.32
CA GLU A 116 4.42 -15.39 1.44
C GLU A 116 5.37 -15.28 2.65
N ARG A 117 5.73 -14.04 3.07
CA ARG A 117 6.67 -13.76 4.16
C ARG A 117 6.11 -12.81 5.22
N PRO A 118 5.05 -13.21 5.94
CA PRO A 118 4.47 -12.40 7.01
C PRO A 118 5.45 -12.17 8.17
N ASP A 119 6.40 -13.06 8.37
CA ASP A 119 7.48 -12.96 9.36
C ASP A 119 8.41 -11.76 9.09
N VAL A 120 8.82 -11.58 7.84
CA VAL A 120 9.64 -10.43 7.42
C VAL A 120 8.83 -9.15 7.53
N ASP A 121 7.58 -9.18 7.07
CA ASP A 121 6.69 -8.04 7.15
C ASP A 121 6.51 -7.55 8.59
N GLU A 122 6.20 -8.43 9.53
CA GLU A 122 5.94 -8.07 10.93
C GLU A 122 7.14 -7.39 11.58
N ILE A 123 8.34 -7.96 11.42
CA ILE A 123 9.59 -7.41 11.99
C ILE A 123 9.86 -5.99 11.47
N TYR A 124 9.78 -5.80 10.15
CA TYR A 124 10.10 -4.49 9.56
C TYR A 124 8.96 -3.48 9.69
N MET A 125 7.71 -3.92 9.87
CA MET A 125 6.60 -3.04 10.19
C MET A 125 6.80 -2.37 11.55
N GLN A 126 7.31 -3.11 12.54
CA GLN A 126 7.70 -2.51 13.83
C GLN A 126 8.78 -1.43 13.64
N ALA A 127 9.78 -1.67 12.78
CA ALA A 127 10.80 -0.66 12.47
C ALA A 127 10.16 0.62 11.89
N VAL A 128 9.25 0.51 10.93
CA VAL A 128 8.55 1.66 10.35
C VAL A 128 7.70 2.38 11.39
N GLN A 129 6.98 1.65 12.24
CA GLN A 129 6.18 2.22 13.32
C GLN A 129 7.05 2.98 14.34
N LEU A 130 8.20 2.44 14.73
CA LEU A 130 9.14 3.11 15.63
C LEU A 130 9.71 4.40 15.02
N VAL A 131 10.02 4.39 13.71
CA VAL A 131 10.61 5.55 13.02
C VAL A 131 9.58 6.63 12.67
N ARG A 132 8.34 6.25 12.32
CA ARG A 132 7.31 7.17 11.80
C ARG A 132 6.13 7.40 12.73
N GLY A 133 5.99 6.61 13.79
CA GLY A 133 4.82 6.58 14.68
C GLY A 133 3.56 5.98 14.02
N ARG A 134 3.69 5.42 12.82
CA ARG A 134 2.62 4.78 12.04
C ARG A 134 3.20 3.72 11.11
N GLY A 135 2.36 2.79 10.67
CA GLY A 135 2.72 1.75 9.71
C GLY A 135 1.79 1.73 8.50
N GLY A 136 2.14 0.92 7.50
CA GLY A 136 1.33 0.71 6.30
C GLY A 136 2.16 0.24 5.10
N TRP A 137 1.46 -0.08 4.02
CA TRP A 137 2.07 -0.55 2.77
C TRP A 137 1.87 0.48 1.64
N PRO A 138 2.81 0.58 0.67
CA PRO A 138 4.07 -0.17 0.56
C PRO A 138 5.00 0.19 1.71
N MET A 139 5.72 -0.82 2.21
CA MET A 139 6.68 -0.63 3.28
C MET A 139 8.06 -0.36 2.67
N THR A 140 8.64 0.80 2.94
CA THR A 140 9.94 1.25 2.44
C THR A 140 10.94 1.26 3.59
N VAL A 141 11.94 0.38 3.56
CA VAL A 141 12.95 0.27 4.63
C VAL A 141 14.35 0.34 4.06
N PHE A 142 15.21 1.13 4.70
CA PHE A 142 16.65 1.13 4.43
C PHE A 142 17.40 0.55 5.63
N MET A 143 18.26 -0.41 5.35
CA MET A 143 18.96 -1.19 6.36
C MET A 143 20.42 -1.45 6.01
N GLN A 144 21.21 -1.76 7.03
CA GLN A 144 22.60 -2.17 6.85
C GLN A 144 22.70 -3.51 6.10
N PRO A 145 23.87 -3.85 5.53
CA PRO A 145 24.11 -5.15 4.88
C PRO A 145 23.83 -6.39 5.75
N ASP A 146 23.78 -6.24 7.07
CA ASP A 146 23.45 -7.30 8.03
C ASP A 146 21.96 -7.39 8.37
N GLY A 147 21.11 -6.59 7.72
CA GLY A 147 19.65 -6.60 7.89
C GLY A 147 19.10 -5.65 8.96
N LYS A 148 19.97 -4.92 9.68
CA LYS A 148 19.52 -4.00 10.74
C LYS A 148 18.93 -2.70 10.15
N PRO A 149 17.63 -2.39 10.37
CA PRO A 149 17.00 -1.22 9.80
C PRO A 149 17.43 0.07 10.50
N PHE A 150 17.74 1.12 9.74
CA PHE A 150 18.04 2.46 10.29
C PHE A 150 17.06 3.54 9.82
N TYR A 151 16.21 3.23 8.85
CA TYR A 151 15.15 4.11 8.36
C TYR A 151 13.96 3.31 7.85
N GLY A 152 12.75 3.86 8.03
CA GLY A 152 11.52 3.27 7.52
C GLY A 152 10.49 4.35 7.18
N ASP A 153 9.75 4.16 6.08
CA ASP A 153 8.54 4.91 5.74
C ASP A 153 7.54 4.01 5.00
N THR A 154 6.41 4.58 4.62
CA THR A 154 5.34 3.92 3.87
C THR A 154 5.42 4.29 2.38
N TYR A 155 4.31 4.75 1.80
CA TYR A 155 4.27 5.32 0.46
C TYR A 155 5.08 6.63 0.39
N LEU A 156 5.87 6.76 -0.67
CA LEU A 156 6.58 7.98 -1.05
C LEU A 156 6.27 8.27 -2.52
N PRO A 157 5.91 9.51 -2.89
CA PRO A 157 5.78 9.87 -4.30
C PRO A 157 7.15 9.83 -4.99
N ALA A 158 7.19 9.79 -6.32
CA ALA A 158 8.45 9.66 -7.05
C ALA A 158 9.40 10.85 -6.80
N ARG A 159 8.90 12.07 -6.98
CA ARG A 159 9.65 13.33 -6.85
C ARG A 159 9.03 14.27 -5.82
N ASP A 160 9.83 15.22 -5.35
CA ASP A 160 9.35 16.28 -4.46
C ASP A 160 8.28 17.12 -5.16
N GLY A 161 7.17 17.40 -4.48
CA GLY A 161 6.08 18.22 -5.02
C GLY A 161 4.98 17.43 -5.78
N ASP A 162 5.24 16.18 -6.18
CA ASP A 162 4.22 15.29 -6.77
C ASP A 162 3.04 15.07 -5.80
N ARG A 163 3.29 15.20 -4.49
CA ARG A 163 2.25 15.32 -3.47
C ARG A 163 2.53 16.47 -2.51
N PRO A 164 1.50 17.27 -2.15
CA PRO A 164 1.65 18.38 -1.23
C PRO A 164 2.28 17.98 0.11
N GLY A 165 3.39 18.62 0.47
CA GLY A 165 4.07 18.43 1.75
C GLY A 165 4.80 17.09 1.92
N ALA A 166 4.86 16.26 0.87
CA ALA A 166 5.59 14.99 0.89
C ALA A 166 6.96 15.12 0.20
N ARG A 167 7.96 14.47 0.79
CA ARG A 167 9.26 14.27 0.16
C ARG A 167 9.19 13.11 -0.83
N GLY A 168 9.80 13.27 -2.00
CA GLY A 168 9.90 12.24 -3.02
C GLY A 168 10.88 11.12 -2.65
N PHE A 169 10.63 9.94 -3.20
CA PHE A 169 11.46 8.75 -3.05
C PHE A 169 12.88 8.99 -3.56
N LEU A 170 13.04 9.63 -4.72
CA LEU A 170 14.37 9.92 -5.28
C LEU A 170 15.18 10.84 -4.35
N SER A 171 14.56 11.90 -3.84
CA SER A 171 15.20 12.83 -2.91
C SER A 171 15.58 12.14 -1.59
N LEU A 172 14.72 11.25 -1.08
CA LEU A 172 15.02 10.45 0.10
C LEU A 172 16.19 9.49 -0.15
N ALA A 173 16.09 8.67 -1.19
CA ALA A 173 17.10 7.71 -1.61
C ALA A 173 18.48 8.38 -1.80
N THR A 174 18.50 9.58 -2.41
CA THR A 174 19.72 10.39 -2.55
C THR A 174 20.35 10.76 -1.22
N ALA A 175 19.54 11.20 -0.24
CA ALA A 175 20.08 11.53 1.07
C ALA A 175 20.54 10.30 1.85
N ILE A 176 19.86 9.15 1.72
CA ILE A 176 20.29 7.90 2.34
C ILE A 176 21.65 7.46 1.77
N SER A 177 21.81 7.46 0.44
CA SER A 177 23.10 7.13 -0.20
C SER A 177 24.23 8.07 0.27
N LYS A 178 23.96 9.39 0.35
CA LYS A 178 24.94 10.35 0.86
C LYS A 178 25.29 10.09 2.33
N ALA A 179 24.30 9.88 3.17
CA ALA A 179 24.48 9.61 4.60
C ALA A 179 25.24 8.30 4.84
N TRP A 180 25.05 7.28 4.01
CA TRP A 180 25.82 6.04 4.07
C TRP A 180 27.31 6.28 3.85
N LYS A 181 27.66 7.17 2.92
CA LYS A 181 29.06 7.51 2.62
C LYS A 181 29.69 8.44 3.67
N SER A 182 28.95 9.42 4.18
CA SER A 182 29.50 10.46 5.07
C SER A 182 29.33 10.16 6.57
N SER A 183 28.33 9.36 6.94
CA SER A 183 27.82 9.28 8.32
C SER A 183 27.42 7.86 8.71
N LYS A 184 28.09 6.85 8.12
CA LYS A 184 27.84 5.42 8.34
C LYS A 184 27.77 5.02 9.82
N LYS A 185 28.66 5.58 10.65
CA LYS A 185 28.71 5.29 12.09
C LYS A 185 27.44 5.70 12.82
N ASP A 186 26.86 6.83 12.46
CA ASP A 186 25.63 7.32 13.10
C ASP A 186 24.40 6.55 12.61
N LEU A 187 24.39 6.15 11.32
CA LEU A 187 23.39 5.22 10.82
C LEU A 187 23.46 3.87 11.53
N GLY A 188 24.66 3.35 11.81
CA GLY A 188 24.85 2.12 12.59
C GLY A 188 24.31 2.21 14.01
N LYS A 189 24.55 3.33 14.72
CA LYS A 189 23.96 3.57 16.05
C LYS A 189 22.44 3.59 16.01
N ASN A 190 21.86 4.27 15.01
CA ASN A 190 20.41 4.29 14.81
C ASN A 190 19.88 2.87 14.52
N ALA A 191 20.60 2.09 13.72
CA ALA A 191 20.24 0.71 13.41
C ALA A 191 20.22 -0.16 14.66
N ASP A 192 21.23 -0.05 15.52
CA ASP A 192 21.30 -0.79 16.78
C ASP A 192 20.18 -0.38 17.74
N ALA A 193 19.89 0.93 17.85
CA ALA A 193 18.80 1.43 18.69
C ALA A 193 17.43 0.89 18.25
N ILE A 194 17.12 0.95 16.94
CA ILE A 194 15.87 0.41 16.39
C ILE A 194 15.81 -1.11 16.58
N THR A 195 16.89 -1.81 16.30
CA THR A 195 16.95 -3.28 16.45
C THR A 195 16.71 -3.72 17.90
N ASN A 196 17.27 -3.00 18.87
CA ASN A 196 17.05 -3.30 20.29
C ASN A 196 15.59 -3.04 20.70
N ALA A 197 14.99 -1.93 20.26
CA ALA A 197 13.59 -1.63 20.54
C ALA A 197 12.64 -2.68 19.93
N ILE A 198 12.91 -3.17 18.72
CA ILE A 198 12.14 -4.28 18.11
C ILE A 198 12.28 -5.54 18.95
N ARG A 199 13.51 -5.90 19.37
CA ARG A 199 13.75 -7.07 20.21
C ARG A 199 13.03 -6.97 21.54
N GLU A 200 13.05 -5.82 22.19
CA GLU A 200 12.34 -5.57 23.44
C GLU A 200 10.83 -5.77 23.24
N ASN A 201 10.24 -5.16 22.20
CA ASN A 201 8.82 -5.32 21.90
C ASN A 201 8.41 -6.77 21.58
N MET A 202 9.28 -7.54 20.90
CA MET A 202 9.01 -8.94 20.57
C MET A 202 9.25 -9.90 21.73
N SER A 203 10.19 -9.58 22.63
CA SER A 203 10.56 -10.42 23.77
C SER A 203 9.70 -10.15 25.01
N ALA A 204 9.09 -8.98 25.09
CA ALA A 204 8.10 -8.67 26.10
C ALA A 204 6.85 -9.51 25.84
N ALA A 205 6.74 -10.65 26.54
CA ALA A 205 5.40 -11.14 26.86
C ALA A 205 4.74 -10.02 27.69
N PRO A 206 3.68 -9.37 27.19
CA PRO A 206 3.03 -8.34 27.99
C PRO A 206 2.66 -8.98 29.32
N GLU A 207 3.12 -8.38 30.41
CA GLU A 207 2.69 -8.77 31.74
C GLU A 207 1.16 -8.71 31.72
N ALA A 208 0.48 -9.80 32.09
CA ALA A 208 -0.95 -9.91 31.92
C ALA A 208 -1.64 -8.82 32.74
N VAL A 209 -2.01 -7.71 32.10
CA VAL A 209 -2.73 -6.62 32.74
C VAL A 209 -4.17 -7.09 32.93
N PRO A 210 -4.70 -7.15 34.17
CA PRO A 210 -6.09 -7.52 34.39
C PRO A 210 -7.02 -6.55 33.67
N ILE A 211 -7.93 -7.09 32.86
CA ILE A 211 -9.00 -6.29 32.26
C ILE A 211 -9.84 -5.72 33.41
N SER A 212 -9.90 -4.40 33.49
CA SER A 212 -10.53 -3.68 34.60
C SER A 212 -11.30 -2.46 34.10
N ASN A 213 -12.23 -1.96 34.91
CA ASN A 213 -13.05 -0.79 34.56
C ASN A 213 -12.23 0.47 34.24
N SER A 214 -11.05 0.62 34.86
CA SER A 214 -10.15 1.74 34.55
C SER A 214 -9.63 1.70 33.11
N LEU A 215 -9.44 0.51 32.54
CA LEU A 215 -9.02 0.34 31.14
C LEU A 215 -10.11 0.84 30.17
N PHE A 216 -11.38 0.50 30.43
CA PHE A 216 -12.51 0.99 29.64
C PHE A 216 -12.66 2.51 29.72
N VAL A 217 -12.46 3.09 30.91
CA VAL A 217 -12.47 4.56 31.09
C VAL A 217 -11.32 5.20 30.31
N ALA A 218 -10.12 4.63 30.36
CA ALA A 218 -8.96 5.12 29.62
C ALA A 218 -9.18 5.05 28.10
N ALA A 219 -9.67 3.91 27.59
CA ALA A 219 -10.00 3.72 26.19
C ALA A 219 -11.04 4.73 25.70
N LYS A 220 -12.13 4.93 26.45
CA LYS A 220 -13.15 5.94 26.14
C LYS A 220 -12.57 7.36 26.09
N ASN A 221 -11.71 7.72 27.06
CA ASN A 221 -11.07 9.03 27.07
C ASN A 221 -10.13 9.21 25.86
N ALA A 222 -9.42 8.15 25.46
CA ALA A 222 -8.58 8.16 24.26
C ALA A 222 -9.43 8.36 22.99
N PHE A 223 -10.56 7.67 22.86
CA PHE A 223 -11.52 7.92 21.77
C PHE A 223 -12.01 9.36 21.76
N GLY A 224 -12.43 9.89 22.92
CA GLY A 224 -12.87 11.28 23.03
C GLY A 224 -11.82 12.31 22.60
N SER A 225 -10.53 12.01 22.79
CA SER A 225 -9.42 12.90 22.40
C SER A 225 -9.16 12.95 20.88
N THR A 226 -9.59 11.92 20.15
CA THR A 226 -9.38 11.78 18.70
C THR A 226 -10.68 11.91 17.90
N PHE A 227 -11.82 11.91 18.59
CA PHE A 227 -13.14 11.97 18.00
C PHE A 227 -13.41 13.29 17.27
N ASP A 228 -13.89 13.18 16.05
CA ASP A 228 -14.35 14.29 15.24
C ASP A 228 -15.84 14.57 15.48
N SER A 229 -16.15 15.43 16.44
CA SER A 229 -17.54 15.72 16.82
C SER A 229 -18.42 16.32 15.72
N ARG A 230 -17.84 16.80 14.61
CA ARG A 230 -18.62 17.35 13.48
C ARG A 230 -18.97 16.29 12.45
N TYR A 231 -18.00 15.44 12.11
CA TYR A 231 -18.11 14.47 11.01
C TYR A 231 -17.98 13.01 11.43
N GLY A 232 -17.91 12.71 12.74
CA GLY A 232 -17.78 11.34 13.24
C GLY A 232 -16.43 10.70 12.94
N GLY A 233 -16.13 9.55 13.55
CA GLY A 233 -14.87 8.84 13.42
C GLY A 233 -13.70 9.48 14.18
N PHE A 234 -12.53 8.88 14.04
CA PHE A 234 -11.34 9.20 14.82
C PHE A 234 -10.21 9.68 13.92
N VAL A 235 -9.58 10.80 14.28
CA VAL A 235 -8.45 11.38 13.54
C VAL A 235 -7.41 11.92 14.51
N GLN A 236 -6.16 11.97 14.06
CA GLN A 236 -5.13 12.69 14.81
C GLN A 236 -5.41 14.20 14.79
N ASN A 237 -5.42 14.81 15.97
CA ASN A 237 -5.67 16.24 16.16
C ASN A 237 -6.98 16.73 15.50
N PRO A 238 -8.16 16.28 15.98
CA PRO A 238 -9.46 16.62 15.38
C PRO A 238 -9.80 18.13 15.41
N ALA A 239 -9.11 18.89 16.26
CA ALA A 239 -9.21 20.34 16.37
C ALA A 239 -8.43 21.11 15.29
N ALA A 240 -7.54 20.44 14.53
CA ALA A 240 -6.80 21.08 13.46
C ALA A 240 -7.75 21.63 12.36
N PRO A 241 -7.42 22.75 11.70
CA PRO A 241 -8.22 23.31 10.61
C PRO A 241 -8.40 22.33 9.44
N GLN A 242 -7.40 21.48 9.21
CA GLN A 242 -7.36 20.46 8.17
C GLN A 242 -6.69 19.20 8.75
N PRO A 243 -7.41 18.31 9.45
CA PRO A 243 -6.87 17.02 9.83
C PRO A 243 -6.85 16.14 8.57
N SER A 244 -5.82 16.34 7.73
CA SER A 244 -5.68 15.65 6.46
C SER A 244 -5.00 14.31 6.66
N ARG A 245 -5.79 13.27 6.93
CA ARG A 245 -5.43 11.86 6.77
C ARG A 245 -6.68 11.05 6.43
N PRO A 246 -6.53 9.89 5.75
CA PRO A 246 -7.66 9.02 5.51
C PRO A 246 -8.35 8.63 6.83
N LYS A 247 -9.68 8.63 6.81
CA LYS A 247 -10.52 8.27 7.95
C LYS A 247 -11.03 6.84 7.77
N PHE A 248 -10.81 5.99 8.77
CA PHE A 248 -11.14 4.57 8.73
C PHE A 248 -12.39 4.29 9.58
N PRO A 249 -13.27 3.35 9.16
CA PRO A 249 -14.40 2.88 9.97
C PRO A 249 -14.03 2.33 11.35
N GLU A 250 -12.87 1.69 11.46
CA GLU A 250 -12.35 1.07 12.71
C GLU A 250 -13.39 0.22 13.47
N PRO A 251 -13.90 -0.89 12.89
CA PRO A 251 -15.03 -1.64 13.45
C PRO A 251 -14.83 -2.08 14.91
N SER A 252 -13.63 -2.51 15.30
CA SER A 252 -13.31 -2.87 16.69
C SER A 252 -13.54 -1.72 17.68
N ASN A 253 -13.27 -0.47 17.27
CA ASN A 253 -13.52 0.70 18.11
C ASN A 253 -15.02 0.98 18.23
N LEU A 254 -15.76 0.81 17.12
CA LEU A 254 -17.22 0.95 17.11
C LEU A 254 -17.92 -0.10 17.98
N LEU A 255 -17.45 -1.36 17.95
CA LEU A 255 -17.96 -2.43 18.82
C LEU A 255 -17.75 -2.13 20.31
N LEU A 256 -16.57 -1.62 20.68
CA LEU A 256 -16.30 -1.21 22.06
C LEU A 256 -17.20 -0.04 22.49
N LEU A 257 -17.41 0.94 21.60
CA LEU A 257 -18.33 2.04 21.88
C LEU A 257 -19.78 1.58 22.02
N ASN A 258 -20.20 0.58 21.22
CA ASN A 258 -21.52 -0.04 21.34
C ASN A 258 -21.70 -0.73 22.70
N ASP A 259 -20.75 -1.57 23.14
CA ASP A 259 -20.82 -2.21 24.47
C ASP A 259 -20.88 -1.17 25.60
N LEU A 260 -20.10 -0.08 25.51
CA LEU A 260 -20.16 1.01 26.50
C LEU A 260 -21.50 1.76 26.46
N ALA A 261 -22.06 2.01 25.27
CA ALA A 261 -23.36 2.65 25.10
C ALA A 261 -24.50 1.80 25.67
N GLU A 262 -24.50 0.49 25.43
CA GLU A 262 -25.46 -0.47 25.98
C GLU A 262 -25.41 -0.53 27.52
N ARG A 263 -24.25 -0.23 28.12
CA ARG A 263 -24.07 -0.08 29.58
C ARG A 263 -24.47 1.30 30.12
N GLY A 264 -24.98 2.19 29.27
CA GLY A 264 -25.48 3.51 29.63
C GLY A 264 -24.46 4.65 29.56
N ASP A 265 -23.31 4.46 28.88
CA ASP A 265 -22.34 5.55 28.69
C ASP A 265 -22.77 6.50 27.55
N ALA A 266 -23.39 7.62 27.93
CA ALA A 266 -23.89 8.61 26.98
C ALA A 266 -22.80 9.24 26.07
N LYS A 267 -21.52 9.25 26.50
CA LYS A 267 -20.45 9.78 25.64
C LYS A 267 -20.06 8.76 24.57
N ALA A 268 -20.01 7.48 24.93
CA ALA A 268 -19.77 6.41 23.97
C ALA A 268 -20.88 6.35 22.92
N ASP A 269 -22.15 6.43 23.37
CA ASP A 269 -23.32 6.46 22.50
C ASP A 269 -23.26 7.62 21.49
N ALA A 270 -22.99 8.84 21.96
CA ALA A 270 -22.86 10.00 21.08
C ALA A 270 -21.74 9.85 20.05
N MET A 271 -20.59 9.28 20.43
CA MET A 271 -19.48 9.02 19.50
C MET A 271 -19.86 7.97 18.46
N LEU A 272 -20.51 6.89 18.87
CA LEU A 272 -20.94 5.80 18.01
C LEU A 272 -21.96 6.28 16.97
N ILE A 273 -23.08 6.84 17.42
CA ILE A 273 -24.19 7.27 16.55
C ILE A 273 -23.71 8.30 15.54
N THR A 274 -22.98 9.34 15.99
CA THR A 274 -22.44 10.36 15.08
C THR A 274 -21.53 9.74 14.02
N THR A 275 -20.72 8.74 14.40
CA THR A 275 -19.81 8.07 13.45
C THR A 275 -20.58 7.25 12.43
N LEU A 276 -21.52 6.41 12.88
CA LEU A 276 -22.32 5.55 12.02
C LEU A 276 -23.21 6.36 11.06
N GLU A 277 -23.89 7.40 11.54
CA GLU A 277 -24.71 8.27 10.69
C GLU A 277 -23.88 8.96 9.62
N ARG A 278 -22.71 9.50 9.99
CA ARG A 278 -21.84 10.21 9.04
C ARG A 278 -21.22 9.28 8.02
N MET A 279 -20.88 8.06 8.41
CA MET A 279 -20.43 7.02 7.48
C MET A 279 -21.54 6.61 6.53
N HIS A 280 -22.75 6.33 7.04
CA HIS A 280 -23.89 5.90 6.22
C HIS A 280 -24.33 6.98 5.22
N MET A 281 -24.31 8.25 5.62
CA MET A 281 -24.61 9.38 4.73
C MET A 281 -23.45 9.74 3.78
N GLY A 282 -22.26 9.20 4.01
CA GLY A 282 -21.05 9.48 3.23
C GLY A 282 -20.95 8.60 1.98
N GLY A 283 -19.96 8.90 1.15
CA GLY A 283 -19.55 8.03 0.04
C GLY A 283 -18.71 6.83 0.48
N ILE A 284 -18.35 6.73 1.77
CA ILE A 284 -17.74 5.52 2.33
C ILE A 284 -18.68 4.31 2.29
N TRP A 285 -19.99 4.52 2.38
CA TRP A 285 -21.00 3.50 2.13
C TRP A 285 -21.28 3.43 0.63
N ASP A 286 -21.22 2.22 0.05
CA ASP A 286 -21.63 2.02 -1.32
C ASP A 286 -23.16 1.97 -1.41
N HIS A 287 -23.76 3.10 -1.81
CA HIS A 287 -25.20 3.26 -1.99
C HIS A 287 -25.80 2.42 -3.13
N ILE A 288 -24.97 1.83 -4.00
CA ILE A 288 -25.41 1.00 -5.13
C ILE A 288 -25.26 -0.48 -4.79
N GLY A 289 -24.04 -0.90 -4.43
CA GLY A 289 -23.68 -2.30 -4.21
C GLY A 289 -23.73 -2.76 -2.75
N GLY A 290 -23.96 -1.85 -1.80
CA GLY A 290 -23.91 -2.13 -0.37
C GLY A 290 -22.51 -2.35 0.18
N GLY A 291 -22.37 -2.29 1.50
CA GLY A 291 -21.09 -2.44 2.19
C GLY A 291 -20.26 -1.15 2.25
N PHE A 292 -19.27 -1.14 3.13
CA PHE A 292 -18.35 -0.03 3.33
C PHE A 292 -17.06 -0.23 2.53
N HIS A 293 -16.63 0.86 1.89
CA HIS A 293 -15.27 1.01 1.39
C HIS A 293 -14.27 1.10 2.56
N ARG A 294 -13.02 0.74 2.29
CA ARG A 294 -11.99 0.55 3.32
C ARG A 294 -11.72 1.81 4.15
N TYR A 295 -11.64 2.97 3.52
CA TYR A 295 -11.46 4.26 4.19
C TYR A 295 -11.90 5.42 3.29
N SER A 296 -12.13 6.58 3.90
CA SER A 296 -12.38 7.84 3.19
C SER A 296 -11.09 8.63 3.10
N THR A 297 -10.78 9.16 1.92
CA THR A 297 -9.60 10.01 1.70
C THR A 297 -9.75 11.40 2.32
N ASP A 298 -10.98 11.80 2.66
CA ASP A 298 -11.30 13.05 3.32
C ASP A 298 -11.96 12.86 4.69
N ARG A 299 -11.95 13.94 5.48
CA ARG A 299 -12.56 14.02 6.81
C ARG A 299 -14.08 13.84 6.80
N PHE A 300 -14.75 14.10 5.68
CA PHE A 300 -16.20 14.17 5.59
C PHE A 300 -16.87 12.84 5.24
N TRP A 301 -16.08 11.76 5.09
CA TRP A 301 -16.54 10.46 4.59
C TRP A 301 -17.02 10.48 3.14
N LYS A 302 -16.63 11.48 2.33
CA LYS A 302 -17.22 11.69 1.00
C LYS A 302 -16.53 10.91 -0.11
N ILE A 303 -15.21 10.88 -0.14
CA ILE A 303 -14.42 10.31 -1.23
C ILE A 303 -13.80 9.00 -0.73
N PRO A 304 -14.41 7.84 -1.04
CA PRO A 304 -13.88 6.55 -0.61
C PRO A 304 -12.60 6.19 -1.37
N HIS A 305 -11.75 5.39 -0.72
CA HIS A 305 -10.87 4.48 -1.41
C HIS A 305 -11.70 3.25 -1.81
N PHE A 306 -12.02 3.13 -3.10
CA PHE A 306 -13.05 2.23 -3.64
C PHE A 306 -12.85 0.71 -3.39
N GLU A 307 -11.76 0.31 -2.74
CA GLU A 307 -11.57 -1.05 -2.24
C GLU A 307 -12.57 -1.39 -1.13
N LYS A 308 -13.13 -2.61 -1.17
CA LYS A 308 -13.93 -3.19 -0.08
C LYS A 308 -13.26 -4.45 0.42
N MET A 309 -12.95 -4.49 1.71
CA MET A 309 -12.35 -5.68 2.31
C MET A 309 -13.42 -6.51 2.99
N LEU A 310 -13.38 -7.83 2.77
CA LEU A 310 -14.34 -8.74 3.38
C LEU A 310 -14.31 -8.66 4.91
N TYR A 311 -13.12 -8.61 5.51
CA TYR A 311 -12.99 -8.56 6.97
C TYR A 311 -13.57 -7.26 7.56
N ASP A 312 -13.45 -6.13 6.87
CA ASP A 312 -14.01 -4.85 7.31
C ASP A 312 -15.55 -4.85 7.25
N ASN A 313 -16.13 -5.58 6.27
CA ASN A 313 -17.57 -5.66 6.06
C ASN A 313 -18.26 -6.80 6.84
N ALA A 314 -17.48 -7.80 7.29
CA ALA A 314 -17.99 -8.93 8.05
C ALA A 314 -18.01 -8.70 9.57
N GLN A 315 -17.23 -7.73 10.06
CA GLN A 315 -17.26 -7.24 11.44
C GLN A 315 -18.42 -6.26 11.64
#